data_AF-A0A0H3K8L4-F1
#
_entry.id   AF-A0A0H3K8L4-F1
#
_cell.length_a   1.000
_cell.length_b   1.000
_cell.length_c   1.000
_cell.angle_alpha   90.00
_cell.angle_beta   90.00
_cell.angle_gamma   90.00
#
_symmetry.space_group_name_H-M   'P 1'
#
loop_
_entity.id
_entity.type
_entity.pdbx_description
1 polymer ?
#
loop_
_entity_poly.entity_id
_entity_poly.type
_entity_poly.pdbx_seq_one_letter_code
_entity_poly.pdbx_strand_id
1 'polypeptide(L)'
;MTTSPSNETNSKKILAGILAIILGALGIHKFVLGYTTEGVIMLLVSILSCGFLAPVMSIIGIIEGIIYLTKPDEQFEATYITGRKPWF
;
A
#
# COMPACT_ATOMS: atom_id res chain seq x y z
N MET A 1 -21.92 6.64 16.11
CA MET A 1 -21.93 6.17 14.71
C MET A 1 -20.99 4.97 14.65
N THR A 2 -21.53 3.75 14.71
CA THR A 2 -20.74 2.52 14.58
C THR A 2 -20.56 2.24 13.10
N THR A 3 -19.38 2.55 12.55
CA THR A 3 -19.02 2.16 11.19
C THR A 3 -18.97 0.64 11.13
N SER A 4 -19.80 0.02 10.28
CA SER A 4 -19.68 -1.43 10.02
C SER A 4 -18.24 -1.72 9.57
N PRO A 5 -17.64 -2.86 10.00
CA PRO A 5 -16.25 -3.20 9.71
C PRO A 5 -15.91 -3.14 8.20
N SER A 6 -16.89 -3.41 7.33
CA SER A 6 -16.77 -3.28 5.87
C SER A 6 -16.40 -1.87 5.37
N ASN A 7 -16.95 -0.81 5.98
CA ASN A 7 -16.69 0.58 5.54
C ASN A 7 -15.28 1.05 5.90
N GLU A 8 -14.73 0.58 7.02
CA GLU A 8 -13.34 0.91 7.40
C GLU A 8 -12.34 0.25 6.45
N THR A 9 -12.53 -1.03 6.13
CA THR A 9 -11.66 -1.74 5.19
C THR A 9 -11.69 -1.09 3.82
N ASN A 10 -12.87 -0.75 3.29
CA ASN A 10 -13.00 -0.06 2.01
C ASN A 10 -12.27 1.30 2.01
N SER A 11 -12.43 2.10 3.07
CA SER A 11 -11.75 3.39 3.21
C SER A 11 -10.22 3.22 3.25
N LYS A 12 -9.70 2.23 3.99
CA LYS A 12 -8.26 1.91 4.04
C LYS A 12 -7.75 1.44 2.68
N LYS A 13 -8.54 0.64 1.95
CA LYS A 13 -8.22 0.16 0.60
C LYS A 13 -8.06 1.33 -0.38
N ILE A 14 -9.04 2.22 -0.42
CA ILE A 14 -9.01 3.39 -1.31
C ILE A 14 -7.83 4.30 -0.95
N LEU A 15 -7.65 4.58 0.35
CA LEU A 15 -6.53 5.40 0.83
C LEU A 15 -5.17 4.80 0.46
N ALA A 16 -4.97 3.50 0.72
CA ALA A 16 -3.73 2.81 0.37
C ALA A 16 -3.52 2.79 -1.15
N GLY A 17 -4.56 2.56 -1.94
CA GLY A 17 -4.48 2.54 -3.40
C GLY A 17 -4.07 3.89 -4.00
N ILE A 18 -4.70 4.98 -3.55
CA ILE A 18 -4.37 6.33 -4.03
C ILE A 18 -2.95 6.73 -3.60
N LEU A 19 -2.59 6.48 -2.34
CA LEU A 19 -1.24 6.79 -1.85
C LEU A 19 -0.16 5.98 -2.57
N ALA A 20 -0.47 4.75 -2.98
CA ALA A 20 0.46 3.92 -3.74
C ALA A 20 0.71 4.48 -5.15
N ILE A 21 -0.28 5.12 -5.77
CA ILE A 21 -0.14 5.73 -7.11
C ILE A 21 0.64 7.05 -7.03
N ILE A 22 0.33 7.92 -6.05
CA ILE A 22 0.92 9.26 -6.01
C ILE A 22 2.27 9.25 -5.28
N LEU A 23 2.36 8.54 -4.14
CA LEU A 23 3.53 8.49 -3.25
C LEU A 23 4.10 7.07 -3.11
N GLY A 24 3.92 6.22 -4.13
CA GLY A 24 4.38 4.84 -4.15
C GLY A 24 5.88 4.67 -3.95
N ALA A 25 6.69 5.56 -4.54
CA ALA A 25 8.14 5.55 -4.38
C ALA A 25 8.61 5.71 -2.93
N LEU A 26 7.79 6.33 -2.07
CA LEU A 26 8.08 6.51 -0.65
C LEU A 26 7.56 5.36 0.23
N GLY A 27 6.73 4.46 -0.33
CA GLY A 27 6.16 3.33 0.40
C GLY A 27 5.07 3.70 1.42
N ILE A 28 4.48 4.90 1.33
CA ILE A 28 3.54 5.42 2.35
C ILE A 28 2.27 4.56 2.45
N HIS A 29 1.83 3.98 1.33
CA HIS A 29 0.68 3.08 1.27
C HIS A 29 0.84 1.82 2.12
N LYS A 30 2.07 1.36 2.39
CA LYS A 30 2.35 0.21 3.26
C LYS A 30 2.02 0.52 4.73
N PHE A 31 2.30 1.73 5.19
CA PHE A 31 2.02 2.13 6.56
C PHE A 31 0.53 2.18 6.86
N VAL A 32 -0.30 2.55 5.88
CA VAL A 32 -1.77 2.53 5.99
C VAL A 32 -2.31 1.13 6.29
N LEU A 33 -1.64 0.10 5.76
CA LEU A 33 -2.00 -1.31 5.97
C LEU A 33 -1.31 -1.92 7.19
N GLY A 34 -0.48 -1.15 7.91
CA GLY A 34 0.30 -1.62 9.06
C GLY A 34 1.52 -2.46 8.69
N TYR A 35 2.04 -2.31 7.46
CA TYR A 35 3.29 -2.90 6.96
C TYR A 35 4.46 -1.92 7.15
N THR A 36 4.75 -1.60 8.40
CA THR A 36 5.76 -0.59 8.77
C THR A 36 7.15 -0.98 8.27
N THR A 37 7.52 -2.26 8.37
CA THR A 37 8.85 -2.74 7.95
C THR A 37 9.05 -2.53 6.45
N GLU A 38 8.05 -2.87 5.64
CA GLU A 38 8.11 -2.78 4.19
C GLU A 38 8.04 -1.34 3.70
N GLY A 39 7.22 -0.51 4.34
CA GLY A 39 7.22 0.93 4.12
C GLY A 39 8.59 1.56 4.40
N VAL A 40 9.25 1.16 5.50
CA VAL A 40 10.61 1.61 5.83
C VAL A 40 11.63 1.10 4.81
N ILE A 41 11.51 -0.15 4.33
CA ILE A 41 12.38 -0.67 3.27
C ILE A 41 12.26 0.17 2.00
N MET A 42 11.05 0.46 1.53
CA MET A 42 10.85 1.30 0.33
C MET A 42 11.44 2.70 0.52
N LEU A 43 11.21 3.30 1.69
CA LEU A 43 11.73 4.63 2.02
C LEU A 43 13.27 4.64 2.08
N LEU A 44 13.88 3.67 2.75
CA LEU A 44 15.33 3.54 2.83
C LEU A 44 15.94 3.26 1.47
N VAL A 45 15.35 2.40 0.65
CA VAL A 45 15.87 2.12 -0.70
C VAL A 45 15.82 3.39 -1.57
N SER A 46 14.70 4.11 -1.55
CA SER A 46 14.57 5.37 -2.31
C SER A 46 15.54 6.45 -1.83
N ILE A 47 15.83 6.55 -0.51
CA ILE A 47 16.72 7.57 0.05
C ILE A 47 18.20 7.18 -0.04
N LEU A 48 18.58 5.96 0.39
CA LEU A 48 19.98 5.50 0.38
C LEU A 48 20.53 5.34 -1.03
N SER A 49 19.68 5.06 -2.03
CA SER A 49 20.08 5.06 -3.44
C SER A 49 20.21 6.48 -4.04
N CYS A 50 20.11 7.53 -3.21
CA CYS A 50 20.07 8.92 -3.66
C CYS A 50 18.96 9.17 -4.71
N GLY A 51 17.84 8.45 -4.60
CA GLY A 51 16.74 8.51 -5.55
C GLY A 51 16.92 7.69 -6.83
N PHE A 52 18.06 7.03 -7.03
CA PHE A 52 18.32 6.25 -8.25
C PHE A 52 17.36 5.06 -8.40
N LEU A 53 16.97 4.43 -7.30
CA LEU A 53 16.00 3.31 -7.30
C LEU A 53 14.55 3.78 -7.07
N ALA A 54 14.33 5.08 -6.88
CA ALA A 54 12.98 5.62 -6.68
C ALA A 54 12.02 5.34 -7.86
N PRO A 55 12.44 5.38 -9.14
CA PRO A 55 11.56 5.00 -10.26
C PRO A 55 11.09 3.55 -10.18
N VAL A 56 11.97 2.63 -9.75
CA VAL A 56 11.63 1.21 -9.59
C VAL A 56 10.61 1.03 -8.46
N MET A 57 10.83 1.70 -7.32
CA MET A 57 9.87 1.69 -6.21
C MET A 57 8.54 2.35 -6.57
N SER A 58 8.56 3.39 -7.41
CA SER A 58 7.36 4.04 -7.94
C SER A 58 6.53 3.08 -8.79
N ILE A 59 7.17 2.31 -9.68
CA ILE A 59 6.48 1.31 -10.51
C ILE A 59 5.82 0.24 -9.63
N ILE A 60 6.53 -0.26 -8.61
CA ILE A 60 5.96 -1.22 -7.66
C ILE A 60 4.73 -0.62 -6.97
N GLY A 61 4.84 0.63 -6.46
CA GLY A 61 3.73 1.33 -5.84
C GLY A 61 2.52 1.52 -6.77
N ILE A 62 2.74 1.88 -8.04
CA ILE A 62 1.66 2.02 -9.03
C ILE A 62 0.96 0.67 -9.24
N ILE A 63 1.71 -0.42 -9.41
CA ILE A 63 1.13 -1.76 -9.61
C ILE A 63 0.30 -2.15 -8.38
N GLU A 64 0.82 -1.98 -7.17
CA GLU A 64 0.10 -2.26 -5.95
C GLU A 64 -1.13 -1.36 -5.78
N GLY A 65 -1.04 -0.09 -6.16
CA GLY A 65 -2.17 0.83 -6.14
C GLY A 65 -3.31 0.38 -7.04
N ILE A 66 -3.00 -0.05 -8.26
CA ILE A 66 -3.99 -0.61 -9.18
C ILE A 66 -4.58 -1.90 -8.59
N ILE A 67 -3.76 -2.80 -8.05
CA ILE A 67 -4.23 -4.05 -7.41
C ILE A 67 -5.19 -3.73 -6.27
N TYR A 68 -4.86 -2.79 -5.38
CA TYR A 68 -5.72 -2.45 -4.25
C TYR A 68 -7.05 -1.85 -4.71
N LEU A 69 -7.04 -0.95 -5.69
CA LEU A 69 -8.25 -0.29 -6.18
C LEU A 69 -9.15 -1.24 -6.98
N THR A 70 -8.57 -2.22 -7.68
CA THR A 70 -9.32 -3.16 -8.53
C THR A 70 -9.73 -4.45 -7.81
N LYS A 71 -9.17 -4.73 -6.63
CA LYS A 71 -9.51 -5.93 -5.85
C LYS A 71 -10.85 -5.77 -5.12
N PRO A 72 -11.71 -6.81 -5.10
CA PRO A 72 -12.92 -6.82 -4.28
C PRO A 72 -12.59 -6.64 -2.79
N ASP A 73 -13.47 -5.96 -2.04
CA ASP A 73 -13.23 -5.58 -0.64
C ASP A 73 -12.93 -6.79 0.26
N GLU A 74 -13.73 -7.85 0.14
CA GLU A 74 -13.54 -9.08 0.93
C GLU A 74 -12.19 -9.75 0.63
N GLN A 75 -11.79 -9.79 -0.65
CA GLN A 75 -10.51 -10.35 -1.05
C GLN A 75 -9.33 -9.48 -0.59
N PHE A 76 -9.52 -8.16 -0.61
CA PHE A 76 -8.53 -7.21 -0.11
C PHE A 76 -8.30 -7.41 1.39
N GLU A 77 -9.37 -7.51 2.17
CA GLU A 77 -9.29 -7.77 3.60
C GLU A 77 -8.58 -9.09 3.89
N ALA A 78 -9.05 -10.17 3.25
CA ALA A 78 -8.48 -11.50 3.42
C ALA A 78 -6.99 -11.56 3.07
N THR A 79 -6.56 -10.82 2.04
CA THR A 79 -5.16 -10.85 1.58
C THR A 79 -4.25 -9.90 2.37
N TYR A 80 -4.66 -8.64 2.55
CA TYR A 80 -3.76 -7.57 3.03
C TYR A 80 -4.06 -7.11 4.45
N ILE A 81 -5.22 -7.42 5.02
CA ILE A 81 -5.52 -7.07 6.42
C ILE A 81 -5.29 -8.30 7.29
N THR A 82 -6.01 -9.39 6.98
CA THR A 82 -5.96 -10.65 7.75
C THR A 82 -4.78 -11.52 7.35
N GLY A 83 -4.60 -11.76 6.04
CA GLY A 83 -3.51 -12.60 5.50
C GLY A 83 -2.14 -11.93 5.53
N ARG A 84 -2.09 -10.62 5.84
CA ARG A 84 -0.86 -9.83 6.00
C ARG A 84 0.15 -10.02 4.86
N LYS A 85 -0.31 -10.13 3.60
CA LYS A 85 0.55 -10.25 2.42
C LYS A 85 1.20 -8.90 2.10
N PRO A 86 2.51 -8.72 2.36
CA PRO A 86 3.09 -7.38 2.39
C PRO A 86 3.60 -6.90 1.04
N TRP A 87 3.62 -7.74 -0.01
CA TRP A 87 4.01 -7.37 -1.37
C TRP A 87 3.13 -8.09 -2.39
N PHE A 88 2.76 -7.37 -3.45
CA PHE A 88 1.87 -7.81 -4.54
C PHE A 88 0.60 -8.49 -4.05
#